data_AF-A0A818V0L9-F1
#
_entry.id   AF-A0A818V0L9-F1
#
_cell.length_a   1.000
_cell.length_b   1.000
_cell.length_c   1.000
_cell.angle_alpha   90.00
_cell.angle_beta   90.00
_cell.angle_gamma   90.00
#
_symmetry.space_group_name_H-M   'P 1'
#
loop_
_entity.id
_entity.type
_entity.pdbx_description
1 polymer ?
#
loop_
_entity_poly.entity_id
_entity_poly.type
_entity_poly.pdbx_seq_one_letter_code
_entity_poly.pdbx_strand_id
1 'polypeptide(L)'
;MASTPTLLIDECINLEGISLVWVNIHLQESNDAQHRLQPWFNHQEMFVDQAEFENYILHHVSEDDRLVLVIRGIFTDMDTLIAKIQDHHNQRQRCQDIDTSFAFNIFNIYNDNKTDRSSSDLNAQFLHSLLILDVLLRMKKTSSTNTNELIHLYSKAYNDNPIELNDIKNFILTYSPNQALWWYTSNTCLYRILNKAFRVDNINLLYIFHSFIHDLHQQLQKCQCKSFVRVYRGQLITHDELKHLQHSIGHYISMNSLLSTSLNRSLAIFYLGETNNSRMKLKRILFDIDADPQIDGIKPFGNIAQFSAFPNEEEVLFMPRSIFQLVDISYDHNENIFIVRMILCGDKQNHFKAIYEQNRNDYGGRQHNETNLMTLGNVLQRMGKFDDAEMFYHQQLNELDHINNSDNRLMSACYFNIGEILREKGEYNKSMIWYQKSLNIDIKTLPNDHPNIGNTYNSIGIVQEKTGDYESALDSYSIALKIALHTFGWDHTRVALCLNNMGNAYQALDNYLEALDCHRIALMIRKKNLPSNHHRLAASHNNIAVVYHRVRHFDLAYEYYKVALDINRKSLPPHHPDISKIVRNIGLLHEYEGNFSQALIEFQQEYYHRCQIYQSNSVDILEIEQDIERIRNKLL
;
A
#
# COMPACT_ATOMS: atom_id res chain seq x y z
N MET A 1 -5.85 -53.32 12.11
CA MET A 1 -6.71 -52.23 12.61
C MET A 1 -5.85 -51.00 12.72
N ALA A 2 -5.73 -50.26 11.63
CA ALA A 2 -5.10 -48.95 11.60
C ALA A 2 -6.23 -47.92 11.58
N SER A 3 -6.21 -47.01 12.54
CA SER A 3 -7.17 -45.92 12.71
C SER A 3 -7.20 -45.04 11.46
N THR A 4 -8.39 -44.87 10.87
CA THR A 4 -8.70 -43.86 9.85
C THR A 4 -8.32 -42.46 10.34
N PRO A 5 -7.55 -41.67 9.59
CA PRO A 5 -7.32 -40.27 9.93
C PRO A 5 -8.60 -39.48 9.62
N THR A 6 -9.28 -39.02 10.67
CA THR A 6 -10.42 -38.12 10.57
C THR A 6 -9.93 -36.73 10.18
N LEU A 7 -10.40 -36.20 9.06
CA LEU A 7 -10.23 -34.79 8.70
C LEU A 7 -11.04 -33.95 9.71
N LEU A 8 -10.36 -33.20 10.56
CA LEU A 8 -10.98 -32.21 11.45
C LEU A 8 -10.64 -30.83 10.89
N ILE A 9 -11.65 -30.17 10.32
CA ILE A 9 -11.60 -28.77 9.88
C ILE A 9 -12.47 -27.99 10.86
N ASP A 10 -11.85 -27.16 11.70
CA ASP A 10 -12.57 -26.29 12.63
C ASP A 10 -12.96 -24.97 11.93
N GLU A 11 -14.29 -24.77 11.86
CA GLU A 11 -15.09 -23.57 11.61
C GLU A 11 -14.92 -22.79 10.27
N CYS A 12 -16.05 -22.76 9.53
CA CYS A 12 -16.32 -21.94 8.36
C CYS A 12 -17.12 -20.70 8.78
N ILE A 13 -16.68 -19.48 8.41
CA ILE A 13 -17.47 -18.26 8.61
C ILE A 13 -18.43 -18.12 7.43
N ASN A 14 -19.72 -18.25 7.71
CA ASN A 14 -20.81 -18.07 6.77
C ASN A 14 -21.10 -16.57 6.59
N LEU A 15 -20.81 -16.02 5.41
CA LEU A 15 -21.34 -14.74 4.95
C LEU A 15 -22.19 -15.06 3.73
N GLU A 16 -23.51 -15.07 3.90
CA GLU A 16 -24.46 -15.48 2.86
C GLU A 16 -24.36 -14.58 1.62
N GLY A 17 -23.84 -15.16 0.52
CA GLY A 17 -24.07 -14.65 -0.82
C GLY A 17 -22.90 -14.74 -1.80
N ILE A 18 -22.36 -15.95 -1.99
CA ILE A 18 -21.26 -16.35 -2.91
C ILE A 18 -19.87 -16.37 -2.24
N SER A 19 -19.49 -17.55 -1.78
CA SER A 19 -18.14 -17.88 -1.33
C SER A 19 -17.35 -18.46 -2.51
N LEU A 20 -16.44 -17.69 -3.10
CA LEU A 20 -15.49 -18.22 -4.07
C LEU A 20 -14.31 -18.85 -3.32
N VAL A 21 -14.17 -20.17 -3.39
CA VAL A 21 -13.04 -20.89 -2.81
C VAL A 21 -11.92 -20.98 -3.85
N TRP A 22 -10.80 -20.28 -3.62
CA TRP A 22 -9.58 -20.43 -4.42
C TRP A 22 -8.61 -21.38 -3.71
N VAL A 23 -8.48 -22.63 -4.16
CA VAL A 23 -7.54 -23.57 -3.54
C VAL A 23 -6.22 -23.54 -4.27
N ASN A 24 -5.17 -23.02 -3.63
CA ASN A 24 -3.80 -23.13 -4.13
C ASN A 24 -3.14 -24.36 -3.49
N ILE A 25 -2.85 -25.37 -4.28
CA ILE A 25 -2.36 -26.66 -3.77
C ILE A 25 -0.87 -26.78 -4.10
N HIS A 26 -0.04 -26.94 -3.08
CA HIS A 26 1.37 -27.28 -3.25
C HIS A 26 1.57 -28.78 -3.03
N LEU A 27 1.93 -29.49 -4.09
CA LEU A 27 2.37 -30.88 -4.01
C LEU A 27 3.79 -30.92 -3.43
N GLN A 28 3.93 -31.36 -2.17
CA GLN A 28 5.22 -31.77 -1.64
C GLN A 28 5.49 -33.22 -2.04
N GLU A 29 6.31 -33.37 -3.10
CA GLU A 29 7.05 -34.56 -3.54
C GLU A 29 6.50 -35.50 -4.65
N SER A 30 7.48 -36.01 -5.40
CA SER A 30 7.52 -36.84 -6.63
C SER A 30 7.00 -36.22 -7.94
N ASN A 31 7.87 -36.15 -8.95
CA ASN A 31 7.53 -35.70 -10.32
C ASN A 31 6.40 -36.54 -10.96
N ASP A 32 6.26 -37.81 -10.55
CA ASP A 32 5.19 -38.69 -11.02
C ASP A 32 3.80 -38.24 -10.52
N ALA A 33 3.68 -37.74 -9.29
CA ALA A 33 2.41 -37.22 -8.77
C ALA A 33 1.98 -35.93 -9.48
N GLN A 34 2.93 -35.02 -9.75
CA GLN A 34 2.67 -33.82 -10.54
C GLN A 34 2.19 -34.16 -11.95
N HIS A 35 2.85 -35.12 -12.62
CA HIS A 35 2.49 -35.49 -13.99
C HIS A 35 1.13 -36.20 -14.10
N ARG A 36 0.73 -36.97 -13.06
CA ARG A 36 -0.60 -37.60 -12.96
C ARG A 36 -1.72 -36.62 -12.66
N LEU A 37 -1.45 -35.57 -11.88
CA LEU A 37 -2.43 -34.56 -11.47
C LEU A 37 -2.46 -33.32 -12.40
N GLN A 38 -1.48 -33.14 -13.30
CA GLN A 38 -1.41 -32.04 -14.27
C GLN A 38 -2.67 -31.84 -15.13
N PRO A 39 -3.35 -32.90 -15.64
CA PRO A 39 -4.58 -32.73 -16.41
C PRO A 39 -5.76 -32.20 -15.57
N TRP A 40 -5.76 -32.50 -14.26
CA TRP A 40 -6.73 -32.01 -13.29
C TRP A 40 -6.55 -30.51 -13.01
N PHE A 41 -5.31 -30.04 -12.86
CA PHE A 41 -5.00 -28.61 -12.63
C PHE A 41 -5.36 -27.70 -13.81
N ASN A 42 -5.48 -28.26 -15.01
CA ASN A 42 -5.86 -27.51 -16.22
C ASN A 42 -7.38 -27.40 -16.41
N HIS A 43 -8.20 -28.04 -15.56
CA HIS A 43 -9.65 -27.86 -15.55
C HIS A 43 -10.04 -26.90 -14.42
N GLN A 44 -10.48 -25.69 -14.79
CA GLN A 44 -11.05 -24.73 -13.85
C GLN A 44 -12.54 -25.03 -13.66
N GLU A 45 -12.89 -25.82 -12.64
CA GLU A 45 -14.28 -25.90 -12.16
C GLU A 45 -14.47 -25.02 -10.93
N MET A 46 -15.57 -24.27 -10.91
CA MET A 46 -16.01 -23.46 -9.78
C MET A 46 -17.01 -24.25 -8.94
N PHE A 47 -16.79 -24.33 -7.64
CA PHE A 47 -17.71 -24.96 -6.69
C PHE A 47 -18.48 -23.88 -5.92
N VAL A 48 -19.76 -24.13 -5.67
CA VAL A 48 -20.69 -23.18 -5.05
C VAL A 48 -20.49 -23.12 -3.53
N ASP A 49 -20.03 -24.22 -2.92
CA ASP A 49 -19.67 -24.28 -1.51
C ASP A 49 -18.63 -25.39 -1.18
N GLN A 50 -18.19 -25.42 0.08
CA GLN A 50 -17.20 -26.38 0.58
C GLN A 50 -17.71 -27.84 0.50
N ALA A 51 -19.00 -28.08 0.73
CA ALA A 51 -19.56 -29.42 0.74
C ALA A 51 -19.60 -30.02 -0.68
N GLU A 52 -19.83 -29.20 -1.70
CA GLU A 52 -19.77 -29.59 -3.11
C GLU A 52 -18.34 -29.96 -3.52
N PHE A 53 -17.35 -29.16 -3.12
CA PHE A 53 -15.93 -29.44 -3.37
C PHE A 53 -15.48 -30.74 -2.67
N GLU A 54 -15.83 -30.93 -1.40
CA GLU A 54 -15.48 -32.13 -0.64
C GLU A 54 -16.12 -33.38 -1.24
N ASN A 55 -17.39 -33.32 -1.65
CA ASN A 55 -18.05 -34.43 -2.34
C ASN A 55 -17.39 -34.75 -3.69
N TYR A 56 -16.97 -33.72 -4.43
CA TYR A 56 -16.30 -33.91 -5.71
C TYR A 56 -14.96 -34.64 -5.54
N ILE A 57 -14.13 -34.22 -4.57
CA ILE A 57 -12.86 -34.88 -4.23
C ILE A 57 -13.10 -36.32 -3.75
N LEU A 58 -14.13 -36.54 -2.93
CA LEU A 58 -14.53 -37.86 -2.42
C LEU A 58 -14.99 -38.85 -3.51
N HIS A 59 -15.44 -38.37 -4.67
CA HIS A 59 -15.93 -39.23 -5.76
C HIS A 59 -14.95 -39.34 -6.94
N HIS A 60 -14.06 -38.35 -7.14
CA HIS A 60 -13.26 -38.26 -8.37
C HIS A 60 -11.74 -38.34 -8.16
N VAL A 61 -11.23 -38.27 -6.92
CA VAL A 61 -9.79 -38.39 -6.61
C VAL A 61 -9.54 -39.72 -5.89
N SER A 62 -8.48 -40.45 -6.25
CA SER A 62 -8.13 -41.73 -5.60
C SER A 62 -7.72 -41.52 -4.13
N GLU A 63 -7.91 -42.53 -3.28
CA GLU A 63 -7.64 -42.43 -1.84
C GLU A 63 -6.14 -42.14 -1.54
N ASP A 64 -5.24 -42.68 -2.37
CA ASP A 64 -3.78 -42.45 -2.28
C ASP A 64 -3.40 -41.02 -2.70
N ASP A 65 -4.05 -40.45 -3.72
CA ASP A 65 -3.76 -39.07 -4.17
C ASP A 65 -4.37 -38.01 -3.22
N ARG A 66 -5.42 -38.35 -2.46
CA ARG A 66 -5.97 -37.49 -1.39
C ARG A 66 -4.99 -37.27 -0.24
N LEU A 67 -4.14 -38.25 0.05
CA LEU A 67 -3.10 -38.15 1.09
C LEU A 67 -1.94 -37.24 0.67
N VAL A 68 -1.72 -37.04 -0.63
CA VAL A 68 -0.67 -36.17 -1.19
C VAL A 68 -1.14 -34.71 -1.33
N LEU A 69 -2.45 -34.48 -1.33
CA LEU A 69 -3.06 -33.15 -1.41
C LEU A 69 -2.90 -32.38 -0.08
N VAL A 70 -1.77 -31.67 0.08
CA VAL A 70 -1.61 -30.68 1.16
C VAL A 70 -2.26 -29.37 0.72
N ILE A 71 -3.46 -29.09 1.24
CA ILE A 71 -4.13 -27.80 1.06
C ILE A 71 -3.38 -26.75 1.89
N ARG A 72 -2.60 -25.88 1.25
CA ARG A 72 -2.16 -24.62 1.85
C ARG A 72 -3.03 -23.50 1.31
N GLY A 73 -4.09 -23.21 2.04
CA GLY A 73 -5.10 -22.22 1.68
C GLY A 73 -4.54 -20.82 1.44
N ILE A 74 -5.11 -20.18 0.42
CA ILE A 74 -5.52 -18.78 0.28
C ILE A 74 -4.65 -17.76 1.04
N PHE A 75 -3.85 -17.01 0.29
CA PHE A 75 -3.21 -15.80 0.80
C PHE A 75 -4.24 -14.68 0.94
N THR A 76 -4.69 -14.45 2.17
CA THR A 76 -5.21 -13.16 2.66
C THR A 76 -4.73 -12.94 4.09
N ASP A 77 -3.41 -12.74 4.22
CA ASP A 77 -2.62 -12.08 5.28
C ASP A 77 -3.07 -12.07 6.76
N MET A 78 -3.91 -13.02 7.18
CA MET A 78 -4.29 -13.20 8.57
C MET A 78 -3.51 -14.34 9.21
N ASP A 79 -3.30 -15.46 8.50
CA ASP A 79 -2.57 -16.61 9.04
C ASP A 79 -1.06 -16.38 9.11
N THR A 80 -0.47 -15.63 8.16
CA THR A 80 0.93 -15.16 8.24
C THR A 80 1.14 -14.23 9.44
N LEU A 81 0.15 -13.38 9.71
CA LEU A 81 0.18 -12.46 10.83
C LEU A 81 -0.02 -13.20 12.16
N ILE A 82 -0.98 -14.13 12.22
CA ILE A 82 -1.20 -15.02 13.37
C ILE A 82 0.05 -15.83 13.65
N ALA A 83 0.66 -16.45 12.64
CA ALA A 83 1.93 -17.17 12.77
C ALA A 83 3.06 -16.25 13.26
N LYS A 84 3.16 -15.01 12.78
CA LYS A 84 4.14 -14.03 13.29
C LYS A 84 3.80 -13.48 14.67
N ILE A 85 2.53 -13.41 15.07
CA ILE A 85 2.09 -13.00 16.41
C ILE A 85 2.37 -14.15 17.41
N GLN A 86 2.10 -15.38 17.01
CA GLN A 86 2.39 -16.62 17.74
C GLN A 86 3.90 -16.88 17.85
N ASP A 87 4.69 -16.62 16.80
CA ASP A 87 6.16 -16.70 16.86
C ASP A 87 6.72 -15.72 17.90
N HIS A 88 6.18 -14.50 17.97
CA HIS A 88 6.49 -13.56 19.05
C HIS A 88 6.00 -14.01 20.43
N HIS A 89 4.86 -14.71 20.51
CA HIS A 89 4.41 -15.33 21.76
C HIS A 89 5.39 -16.40 22.26
N ASN A 90 5.93 -17.21 21.34
CA ASN A 90 6.96 -18.21 21.64
C ASN A 90 8.30 -17.57 22.03
N GLN A 91 8.64 -16.40 21.46
CA GLN A 91 9.80 -15.60 21.87
C GLN A 91 9.66 -14.97 23.27
N ARG A 92 8.43 -14.77 23.76
CA ARG A 92 8.12 -14.29 25.13
C ARG A 92 8.70 -15.20 26.22
N GLN A 93 8.89 -16.49 25.92
CA GLN A 93 9.51 -17.45 26.85
C GLN A 93 11.04 -17.52 26.72
N ARG A 94 11.64 -16.94 25.69
CA ARG A 94 13.05 -17.22 25.35
C ARG A 94 14.01 -16.03 25.35
N CYS A 95 13.59 -14.77 25.20
CA CYS A 95 14.52 -13.62 25.31
C CYS A 95 13.82 -12.28 25.56
N GLN A 96 14.53 -11.35 26.19
CA GLN A 96 14.29 -9.90 26.21
C GLN A 96 14.51 -9.29 24.81
N ASP A 97 13.86 -9.82 23.77
CA ASP A 97 13.95 -9.29 22.41
C ASP A 97 12.99 -8.12 22.25
N ILE A 98 13.51 -6.92 22.53
CA ILE A 98 12.89 -5.64 22.17
C ILE A 98 12.79 -5.59 20.63
N ASP A 99 11.56 -5.48 20.10
CA ASP A 99 11.20 -4.84 18.82
C ASP A 99 12.30 -4.87 17.74
N THR A 100 12.60 -6.04 17.17
CA THR A 100 13.85 -6.35 16.45
C THR A 100 14.06 -5.71 15.07
N SER A 101 13.25 -4.73 14.65
CA SER A 101 13.67 -3.77 13.63
C SER A 101 12.88 -2.46 13.76
N PHE A 102 13.62 -1.35 13.85
CA PHE A 102 13.07 0.00 13.84
C PHE A 102 13.09 0.46 12.38
N ALA A 103 11.94 0.39 11.70
CA ALA A 103 11.85 0.86 10.32
C ALA A 103 11.91 2.40 10.25
N PHE A 104 12.96 2.94 9.64
CA PHE A 104 13.12 4.38 9.40
C PHE A 104 12.85 4.70 7.93
N ASN A 105 12.04 5.72 7.69
CA ASN A 105 11.99 6.41 6.39
C ASN A 105 12.97 7.57 6.42
N ILE A 106 13.85 7.70 5.42
CA ILE A 106 14.87 8.76 5.34
C ILE A 106 14.62 9.64 4.11
N PHE A 107 14.79 10.96 4.26
CA PHE A 107 14.49 11.96 3.23
C PHE A 107 15.68 12.91 2.98
N ASN A 108 15.99 13.19 1.71
CA ASN A 108 17.12 14.02 1.30
C ASN A 108 16.86 15.54 1.37
N ILE A 109 17.94 16.33 1.34
CA ILE A 109 17.94 17.82 1.41
C ILE A 109 18.15 18.50 0.03
N TYR A 110 18.38 17.77 -1.06
CA TYR A 110 18.90 18.37 -2.28
C TYR A 110 17.82 19.01 -3.17
N ASN A 111 17.51 20.29 -2.95
CA ASN A 111 17.70 21.37 -3.95
C ASN A 111 17.11 22.72 -3.51
N ASP A 112 17.98 23.72 -3.40
CA ASP A 112 17.67 25.13 -3.09
C ASP A 112 17.50 25.99 -4.36
N ASN A 113 17.25 25.36 -5.52
CA ASN A 113 17.04 26.07 -6.78
C ASN A 113 15.60 26.57 -6.88
N LYS A 114 15.38 27.81 -6.44
CA LYS A 114 14.10 28.56 -6.46
C LYS A 114 13.39 28.69 -7.82
N THR A 115 13.98 28.22 -8.92
CA THR A 115 13.39 28.26 -10.27
C THR A 115 12.66 26.98 -10.65
N ASP A 116 12.92 25.86 -9.96
CA ASP A 116 12.19 24.62 -10.19
C ASP A 116 11.10 24.50 -9.12
N ARG A 117 9.83 24.43 -9.54
CA ARG A 117 8.74 24.03 -8.63
C ARG A 117 8.83 22.52 -8.29
N SER A 118 9.92 21.84 -8.67
CA SER A 118 10.21 20.45 -8.31
C SER A 118 10.93 20.37 -6.97
N SER A 119 10.16 20.17 -5.90
CA SER A 119 10.71 20.12 -4.54
C SER A 119 10.43 18.77 -3.86
N SER A 120 10.71 17.67 -4.55
CA SER A 120 10.19 16.34 -4.21
C SER A 120 11.26 15.28 -3.90
N ASP A 121 12.07 15.52 -2.88
CA ASP A 121 12.99 14.52 -2.33
C ASP A 121 12.31 13.52 -1.38
N LEU A 122 10.97 13.48 -1.33
CA LEU A 122 10.26 12.53 -0.47
C LEU A 122 10.07 11.18 -1.12
N ASN A 123 10.26 10.17 -0.29
CA ASN A 123 9.80 8.83 -0.53
C ASN A 123 8.26 8.82 -0.71
N ALA A 124 7.79 8.45 -1.90
CA ALA A 124 6.37 8.32 -2.21
C ALA A 124 5.63 7.34 -1.28
N GLN A 125 6.32 6.33 -0.73
CA GLN A 125 5.76 5.41 0.26
C GLN A 125 5.34 6.14 1.54
N PHE A 126 6.18 7.07 2.03
CA PHE A 126 5.87 7.87 3.21
C PHE A 126 4.62 8.73 2.97
N LEU A 127 4.55 9.40 1.81
CA LEU A 127 3.40 10.23 1.45
C LEU A 127 2.07 9.46 1.47
N HIS A 128 2.04 8.26 0.90
CA HIS A 128 0.83 7.44 0.90
C HIS A 128 0.49 6.91 2.31
N SER A 129 1.50 6.54 3.10
CA SER A 129 1.29 6.15 4.50
C SER A 129 0.69 7.29 5.34
N LEU A 130 1.08 8.55 5.08
CA LEU A 130 0.47 9.74 5.70
C LEU A 130 -1.00 9.88 5.33
N LEU A 131 -1.34 9.62 4.06
CA LEU A 131 -2.72 9.71 3.57
C LEU A 131 -3.59 8.62 4.20
N ILE A 132 -3.09 7.39 4.34
CA ILE A 132 -3.80 6.32 5.07
C ILE A 132 -4.12 6.78 6.50
N LEU A 133 -3.12 7.28 7.24
CA LEU A 133 -3.35 7.74 8.61
C LEU A 133 -4.38 8.89 8.68
N ASP A 134 -4.29 9.87 7.78
CA ASP A 134 -5.26 10.98 7.73
C ASP A 134 -6.67 10.50 7.40
N VAL A 135 -6.82 9.53 6.50
CA VAL A 135 -8.12 8.94 6.17
C VAL A 135 -8.68 8.22 7.39
N LEU A 136 -7.90 7.37 8.06
CA LEU A 136 -8.34 6.63 9.25
C LEU A 136 -8.76 7.57 10.40
N LEU A 137 -8.02 8.66 10.61
CA LEU A 137 -8.34 9.65 11.65
C LEU A 137 -9.64 10.42 11.37
N ARG A 138 -10.05 10.55 10.11
CA ARG A 138 -11.28 11.27 9.69
C ARG A 138 -12.47 10.35 9.42
N MET A 139 -12.28 9.04 9.51
CA MET A 139 -13.37 8.09 9.33
C MET A 139 -14.40 8.23 10.43
N LYS A 140 -15.67 8.01 10.09
CA LYS A 140 -16.74 7.92 11.07
C LYS A 140 -16.46 6.78 12.05
N LYS A 141 -16.66 7.04 13.34
CA LYS A 141 -16.66 5.97 14.35
C LYS A 141 -17.87 5.07 14.10
N THR A 142 -17.63 3.82 13.68
CA THR A 142 -18.64 2.76 13.69
C THR A 142 -18.63 2.09 15.06
N SER A 143 -19.79 2.00 15.71
CA SER A 143 -19.89 1.62 17.13
C SER A 143 -19.92 0.11 17.41
N SER A 144 -19.92 -0.77 16.39
CA SER A 144 -20.17 -2.20 16.62
C SER A 144 -19.40 -3.19 15.74
N THR A 145 -19.03 -2.86 14.51
CA THR A 145 -18.45 -3.85 13.56
C THR A 145 -17.00 -4.20 13.86
N ASN A 146 -16.14 -3.23 14.18
CA ASN A 146 -14.71 -3.47 14.40
C ASN A 146 -14.40 -4.26 15.68
N THR A 147 -15.30 -4.22 16.67
CA THR A 147 -15.09 -4.87 17.97
C THR A 147 -15.12 -6.40 17.85
N ASN A 148 -16.06 -6.94 17.07
CA ASN A 148 -16.18 -8.38 16.87
C ASN A 148 -15.05 -8.93 15.98
N GLU A 149 -14.64 -8.17 14.96
CA GLU A 149 -13.47 -8.52 14.15
C GLU A 149 -12.21 -8.56 15.02
N LEU A 150 -12.02 -7.56 15.88
CA LEU A 150 -10.92 -7.54 16.84
C LEU A 150 -10.95 -8.79 17.74
N ILE A 151 -12.09 -9.13 18.36
CA ILE A 151 -12.24 -10.38 19.15
C ILE A 151 -11.83 -11.60 18.34
N HIS A 152 -12.34 -11.72 17.11
CA HIS A 152 -12.12 -12.89 16.28
C HIS A 152 -10.64 -13.03 15.93
N LEU A 153 -10.00 -11.95 15.48
CA LEU A 153 -8.56 -11.94 15.17
C LEU A 153 -7.73 -12.36 16.37
N TYR A 154 -8.08 -11.85 17.53
CA TYR A 154 -7.37 -12.14 18.77
C TYR A 154 -7.60 -13.55 19.29
N SER A 155 -8.83 -14.06 19.19
CA SER A 155 -9.17 -15.44 19.54
C SER A 155 -8.36 -16.43 18.70
N LYS A 156 -8.16 -16.12 17.42
CA LYS A 156 -7.34 -16.93 16.52
C LYS A 156 -5.85 -16.80 16.80
N ALA A 157 -5.36 -15.59 17.08
CA ALA A 157 -3.93 -15.33 17.32
C ALA A 157 -3.41 -15.84 18.67
N TYR A 158 -4.25 -15.85 19.70
CA TYR A 158 -3.89 -16.20 21.08
C TYR A 158 -4.77 -17.31 21.66
N ASN A 159 -5.26 -18.22 20.82
CA ASN A 159 -6.05 -19.39 21.24
C ASN A 159 -5.42 -20.14 22.43
N ASP A 160 -4.09 -20.23 22.49
CA ASP A 160 -3.33 -20.91 23.53
C ASP A 160 -2.93 -20.02 24.72
N ASN A 161 -3.27 -18.72 24.71
CA ASN A 161 -2.89 -17.77 25.77
C ASN A 161 -4.12 -17.13 26.44
N PRO A 162 -4.64 -17.72 27.52
CA PRO A 162 -5.85 -17.25 28.17
C PRO A 162 -5.71 -15.87 28.82
N ILE A 163 -4.48 -15.44 29.16
CA ILE A 163 -4.23 -14.12 29.76
C ILE A 163 -4.48 -13.02 28.74
N GLU A 164 -3.85 -13.12 27.56
CA GLU A 164 -4.04 -12.11 26.51
C GLU A 164 -5.50 -12.08 26.05
N LEU A 165 -6.13 -13.24 25.85
CA LEU A 165 -7.56 -13.32 25.52
C LEU A 165 -8.46 -12.63 26.55
N ASN A 166 -8.15 -12.79 27.84
CA ASN A 166 -8.87 -12.11 28.91
C ASN A 166 -8.62 -10.59 28.91
N ASP A 167 -7.40 -10.16 28.65
CA ASP A 167 -7.04 -8.74 28.56
C ASP A 167 -7.78 -8.04 27.41
N ILE A 168 -7.92 -8.70 26.27
CA ILE A 168 -8.66 -8.16 25.11
C ILE A 168 -10.17 -8.15 25.39
N LYS A 169 -10.71 -9.20 26.01
CA LYS A 169 -12.12 -9.20 26.47
C LYS A 169 -12.37 -8.05 27.43
N ASN A 170 -11.47 -7.81 28.38
CA ASN A 170 -11.56 -6.70 29.32
C ASN A 170 -11.46 -5.35 28.61
N PHE A 171 -10.53 -5.19 27.66
CA PHE A 171 -10.45 -4.01 26.81
C PHE A 171 -11.80 -3.73 26.17
N ILE A 172 -12.39 -4.71 25.48
CA ILE A 172 -13.65 -4.52 24.78
C ILE A 172 -14.81 -4.16 25.72
N LEU A 173 -14.89 -4.80 26.88
CA LEU A 173 -15.98 -4.59 27.83
C LEU A 173 -15.89 -3.25 28.57
N THR A 174 -14.68 -2.73 28.78
CA THR A 174 -14.46 -1.58 29.67
C THR A 174 -13.86 -0.37 28.96
N TYR A 175 -13.47 -0.50 27.69
CA TYR A 175 -12.87 0.57 26.92
C TYR A 175 -13.80 1.77 26.82
N SER A 176 -13.24 2.95 27.10
CA SER A 176 -13.86 4.22 26.80
C SER A 176 -12.88 5.11 26.03
N PRO A 177 -13.36 6.03 25.17
CA PRO A 177 -12.53 6.96 24.42
C PRO A 177 -11.59 7.83 25.27
N ASN A 178 -11.85 7.96 26.58
CA ASN A 178 -11.02 8.71 27.52
C ASN A 178 -9.90 7.86 28.17
N GLN A 179 -9.83 6.57 27.88
CA GLN A 179 -8.82 5.64 28.41
C GLN A 179 -7.87 5.06 27.34
N ALA A 180 -7.97 5.54 26.09
CA ALA A 180 -7.08 5.11 25.00
C ALA A 180 -5.59 5.13 25.34
N LEU A 181 -5.05 6.22 25.91
CA LEU A 181 -3.63 6.28 26.31
C LEU A 181 -3.27 5.24 27.38
N TRP A 182 -4.17 5.01 28.35
CA TRP A 182 -3.98 3.99 29.38
C TRP A 182 -3.95 2.59 28.77
N TRP A 183 -4.89 2.26 27.89
CA TRP A 183 -4.92 0.97 27.21
C TRP A 183 -3.77 0.75 26.24
N TYR A 184 -3.26 1.82 25.64
CA TYR A 184 -2.09 1.77 24.80
C TYR A 184 -0.81 1.50 25.60
N THR A 185 -0.70 2.04 26.81
CA THR A 185 0.49 1.87 27.66
C THR A 185 0.38 0.69 28.62
N SER A 186 -0.80 0.10 28.78
CA SER A 186 -1.01 -1.05 29.66
C SER A 186 -0.25 -2.27 29.16
N ASN A 187 0.00 -3.22 30.06
CA ASN A 187 0.72 -4.46 29.77
C ASN A 187 -0.15 -5.46 28.97
N THR A 188 -0.70 -5.01 27.85
CA THR A 188 -1.51 -5.79 26.91
C THR A 188 -0.79 -5.90 25.56
N CYS A 189 -1.23 -6.81 24.70
CA CYS A 189 -0.72 -6.90 23.33
C CYS A 189 -1.11 -5.73 22.41
N LEU A 190 -2.03 -4.83 22.82
CA LEU A 190 -2.57 -3.75 21.98
C LEU A 190 -1.47 -2.85 21.42
N TYR A 191 -0.56 -2.36 22.28
CA TYR A 191 0.62 -1.58 21.89
C TYR A 191 1.42 -2.25 20.77
N ARG A 192 1.74 -3.54 20.96
CA ARG A 192 2.64 -4.30 20.08
C ARG A 192 2.00 -4.48 18.71
N ILE A 193 0.73 -4.85 18.69
CA ILE A 193 0.00 -5.11 17.45
C ILE A 193 -0.23 -3.83 16.68
N LEU A 194 -0.64 -2.75 17.35
CA LEU A 194 -0.83 -1.46 16.69
C LEU A 194 0.48 -0.92 16.11
N ASN A 195 1.58 -0.93 16.88
CA ASN A 195 2.87 -0.49 16.36
C ASN A 195 3.39 -1.38 15.24
N LYS A 196 3.19 -2.70 15.32
CA LYS A 196 3.51 -3.61 14.23
C LYS A 196 2.69 -3.30 12.98
N ALA A 197 1.39 -3.08 13.13
CA ALA A 197 0.50 -2.72 12.02
C ALA A 197 0.97 -1.45 11.31
N PHE A 198 1.43 -0.44 12.06
CA PHE A 198 2.06 0.74 11.46
C PHE A 198 3.40 0.42 10.77
N ARG A 199 4.28 -0.37 11.39
CA ARG A 199 5.62 -0.68 10.83
C ARG A 199 5.54 -1.46 9.52
N VAL A 200 4.59 -2.38 9.41
CA VAL A 200 4.39 -3.21 8.20
C VAL A 200 3.29 -2.67 7.27
N ASP A 201 2.71 -1.50 7.58
CA ASP A 201 1.56 -0.91 6.88
C ASP A 201 0.43 -1.95 6.62
N ASN A 202 0.06 -2.72 7.65
CA ASN A 202 -1.06 -3.69 7.58
C ASN A 202 -2.40 -2.93 7.66
N ILE A 203 -3.03 -2.79 6.51
CA ILE A 203 -4.18 -1.89 6.34
C ILE A 203 -5.42 -2.40 7.06
N ASN A 204 -5.66 -3.71 7.04
CA ASN A 204 -6.83 -4.32 7.68
C ASN A 204 -6.81 -4.12 9.19
N LEU A 205 -5.65 -4.34 9.83
CA LEU A 205 -5.47 -4.04 11.25
C LEU A 205 -5.62 -2.54 11.52
N LEU A 206 -4.99 -1.69 10.72
CA LEU A 206 -5.10 -0.24 10.91
C LEU A 206 -6.54 0.25 10.78
N TYR A 207 -7.33 -0.35 9.88
CA TYR A 207 -8.75 -0.13 9.78
C TYR A 207 -9.50 -0.64 11.02
N ILE A 208 -9.26 -1.85 11.50
CA ILE A 208 -9.91 -2.35 12.73
C ILE A 208 -9.62 -1.42 13.92
N PHE A 209 -8.38 -0.94 14.04
CA PHE A 209 -7.93 -0.02 15.08
C PHE A 209 -8.30 1.46 14.83
N HIS A 210 -8.97 1.84 13.74
CA HIS A 210 -9.12 3.25 13.35
C HIS A 210 -9.77 4.10 14.46
N SER A 211 -10.82 3.58 15.11
CA SER A 211 -11.50 4.26 16.23
C SER A 211 -10.56 4.46 17.43
N PHE A 212 -9.76 3.45 17.77
CA PHE A 212 -8.76 3.54 18.83
C PHE A 212 -7.63 4.52 18.49
N ILE A 213 -7.14 4.51 17.24
CA ILE A 213 -6.14 5.46 16.72
C ILE A 213 -6.67 6.89 16.81
N HIS A 214 -7.94 7.10 16.46
CA HIS A 214 -8.59 8.40 16.57
C HIS A 214 -8.68 8.87 18.04
N ASP A 215 -9.09 8.00 18.96
CA ASP A 215 -9.17 8.33 20.39
C ASP A 215 -7.79 8.63 20.99
N LEU A 216 -6.76 7.85 20.61
CA LEU A 216 -5.37 8.12 20.97
C LEU A 216 -4.93 9.51 20.50
N HIS A 217 -5.19 9.83 19.23
CA HIS A 217 -4.87 11.12 18.65
C HIS A 217 -5.56 12.27 19.41
N GLN A 218 -6.86 12.14 19.72
CA GLN A 218 -7.60 13.16 20.48
C GLN A 218 -7.07 13.36 21.90
N GLN A 219 -6.75 12.28 22.61
CA GLN A 219 -6.17 12.40 23.95
C GLN A 219 -4.77 13.00 23.92
N LEU A 220 -3.95 12.59 22.96
CA LEU A 220 -2.59 13.10 22.83
C LEU A 220 -2.59 14.60 22.50
N GLN A 221 -3.53 15.07 21.68
CA GLN A 221 -3.75 16.50 21.45
C GLN A 221 -4.08 17.28 22.73
N LYS A 222 -4.84 16.68 23.67
CA LYS A 222 -5.13 17.31 24.98
C LYS A 222 -3.90 17.36 25.89
N CYS A 223 -2.98 16.41 25.71
CA CYS A 223 -1.76 16.29 26.50
C CYS A 223 -0.54 16.91 25.83
N GLN A 224 -0.75 17.69 24.76
CA GLN A 224 0.32 18.30 23.96
C GLN A 224 1.29 19.07 24.86
N CYS A 225 2.60 18.85 24.67
CA CYS A 225 3.62 19.61 25.38
C CYS A 225 3.47 21.12 25.08
N LYS A 226 3.58 21.96 26.10
CA LYS A 226 3.41 23.43 25.96
C LYS A 226 4.73 24.20 25.85
N SER A 227 5.81 23.55 26.24
CA SER A 227 7.17 24.09 26.21
C SER A 227 8.10 23.08 25.57
N PHE A 228 9.28 23.56 25.15
CA PHE A 228 10.38 22.72 24.73
C PHE A 228 10.62 21.58 25.72
N VAL A 229 10.83 20.37 25.19
CA VAL A 229 11.22 19.19 25.96
C VAL A 229 12.37 18.46 25.28
N ARG A 230 13.24 17.86 26.08
CA ARG A 230 14.26 16.92 25.63
C ARG A 230 13.92 15.55 26.17
N VAL A 231 13.79 14.58 25.28
CA VAL A 231 13.30 13.23 25.61
C VAL A 231 14.25 12.17 25.07
N TYR A 232 14.20 11.00 25.68
CA TYR A 232 15.14 9.92 25.45
C TYR A 232 14.44 8.59 25.17
N ARG A 233 15.01 7.79 24.28
CA ARG A 233 14.55 6.41 24.03
C ARG A 233 15.74 5.48 23.84
N GLY A 234 15.82 4.45 24.68
CA GLY A 234 16.71 3.32 24.47
C GLY A 234 16.15 2.37 23.41
N GLN A 235 16.98 1.96 22.46
CA GLN A 235 16.64 0.97 21.44
C GLN A 235 17.85 0.09 21.10
N LEU A 236 17.62 -1.21 20.91
CA LEU A 236 18.59 -2.11 20.27
C LEU A 236 18.34 -2.10 18.76
N ILE A 237 19.39 -1.92 17.97
CA ILE A 237 19.30 -2.01 16.50
C ILE A 237 20.46 -2.84 15.92
N THR A 238 20.33 -3.27 14.69
CA THR A 238 21.38 -4.00 13.96
C THR A 238 22.54 -3.08 13.56
N HIS A 239 23.68 -3.69 13.24
CA HIS A 239 24.85 -2.95 12.75
C HIS A 239 24.58 -2.24 11.41
N ASP A 240 23.76 -2.83 10.56
CA ASP A 240 23.42 -2.25 9.25
C ASP A 240 22.43 -1.08 9.40
N GLU A 241 21.44 -1.17 10.29
CA GLU A 241 20.57 -0.04 10.63
C GLU A 241 21.40 1.14 11.22
N LEU A 242 22.38 0.86 12.09
CA LEU A 242 23.27 1.91 12.62
C LEU A 242 24.09 2.56 11.50
N LYS A 243 24.68 1.78 10.61
CA LYS A 243 25.39 2.33 9.44
C LYS A 243 24.46 3.19 8.60
N HIS A 244 23.23 2.74 8.36
CA HIS A 244 22.26 3.49 7.56
C HIS A 244 21.93 4.84 8.21
N LEU A 245 21.75 4.90 9.53
CA LEU A 245 21.61 6.15 10.27
C LEU A 245 22.87 7.03 10.14
N GLN A 246 24.08 6.47 10.26
CA GLN A 246 25.32 7.22 10.11
C GLN A 246 25.50 7.86 8.72
N HIS A 247 25.11 7.17 7.65
CA HIS A 247 25.11 7.74 6.30
C HIS A 247 24.03 8.80 6.09
N SER A 248 23.08 8.89 7.01
CA SER A 248 21.91 9.77 6.91
C SER A 248 21.98 11.01 7.79
N ILE A 249 23.14 11.28 8.39
CA ILE A 249 23.34 12.49 9.20
C ILE A 249 23.09 13.73 8.34
N GLY A 250 22.32 14.67 8.88
CA GLY A 250 21.81 15.85 8.20
C GLY A 250 20.41 15.65 7.60
N HIS A 251 20.04 14.42 7.22
CA HIS A 251 18.75 14.12 6.59
C HIS A 251 17.58 14.05 7.59
N TYR A 252 16.35 14.06 7.06
CA TYR A 252 15.16 13.85 7.87
C TYR A 252 14.86 12.36 7.98
N ILE A 253 14.35 11.94 9.13
CA ILE A 253 13.88 10.59 9.39
C ILE A 253 12.45 10.62 9.93
N SER A 254 11.66 9.60 9.57
CA SER A 254 10.33 9.38 10.12
C SER A 254 10.18 7.94 10.58
N MET A 255 9.44 7.76 11.68
CA MET A 255 9.14 6.46 12.25
C MET A 255 7.68 6.08 11.97
N ASN A 256 7.45 4.92 11.36
CA ASN A 256 6.12 4.37 11.12
C ASN A 256 5.63 3.57 12.34
N SER A 257 5.66 4.19 13.53
CA SER A 257 5.07 3.68 14.76
C SER A 257 4.84 4.84 15.72
N LEU A 258 4.00 4.65 16.74
CA LEU A 258 4.01 5.56 17.87
C LEU A 258 5.39 5.47 18.54
N LEU A 259 5.95 6.62 18.91
CA LEU A 259 7.26 6.68 19.54
C LEU A 259 7.11 7.00 21.01
N SER A 260 7.22 5.99 21.85
CA SER A 260 7.31 6.15 23.31
C SER A 260 8.73 6.57 23.71
N THR A 261 8.83 7.63 24.50
CA THR A 261 10.08 8.22 24.98
C THR A 261 9.92 8.62 26.45
N SER A 262 11.02 8.88 27.16
CA SER A 262 11.01 9.31 28.56
C SER A 262 11.72 10.65 28.72
N LEU A 263 11.25 11.49 29.65
CA LEU A 263 12.01 12.66 30.11
C LEU A 263 13.25 12.27 30.92
N ASN A 264 13.31 11.03 31.44
CA ASN A 264 14.40 10.52 32.25
C ASN A 264 15.41 9.72 31.40
N ARG A 265 16.59 10.32 31.17
CA ARG A 265 17.69 9.70 30.42
C ARG A 265 18.14 8.37 31.01
N SER A 266 18.31 8.30 32.33
CA SER A 266 18.79 7.10 33.02
C SER A 266 17.80 5.95 32.89
N LEU A 267 16.50 6.25 32.91
CA LEU A 267 15.46 5.25 32.70
C LEU A 267 15.46 4.72 31.25
N ALA A 268 15.62 5.60 30.26
CA ALA A 268 15.75 5.19 28.86
C ALA A 268 16.97 4.27 28.62
N ILE A 269 18.08 4.52 29.32
CA ILE A 269 19.27 3.66 29.27
C ILE A 269 19.04 2.34 30.02
N PHE A 270 18.35 2.38 31.16
CA PHE A 270 17.99 1.19 31.90
C PHE A 270 17.20 0.19 31.03
N TYR A 271 16.28 0.70 30.19
CA TYR A 271 15.53 -0.13 29.24
C TYR A 271 16.36 -0.76 28.11
N LEU A 272 17.63 -0.35 27.91
CA LEU A 272 18.53 -1.04 26.98
C LEU A 272 19.03 -2.39 27.51
N GLY A 273 18.91 -2.66 28.81
CA GLY A 273 19.42 -3.86 29.46
C GLY A 273 20.93 -4.09 29.31
N GLU A 274 21.38 -5.26 29.78
CA GLU A 274 22.73 -5.79 29.54
C GLU A 274 22.72 -6.76 28.35
N THR A 275 23.49 -6.48 27.31
CA THR A 275 23.54 -7.34 26.12
C THR A 275 24.39 -8.59 26.38
N ASN A 276 23.78 -9.69 26.80
CA ASN A 276 24.43 -11.01 26.91
C ASN A 276 24.24 -11.90 25.66
N ASN A 277 23.57 -11.42 24.61
CA ASN A 277 23.24 -12.24 23.44
C ASN A 277 24.31 -12.19 22.34
N SER A 278 25.20 -13.17 22.36
CA SER A 278 26.30 -13.39 21.39
C SER A 278 25.86 -13.72 19.96
N ARG A 279 24.56 -13.95 19.71
CA ARG A 279 24.04 -14.41 18.39
C ARG A 279 23.64 -13.30 17.41
N MET A 280 23.19 -12.11 17.84
CA MET A 280 22.67 -11.07 16.93
C MET A 280 23.50 -9.78 16.81
N LYS A 281 24.62 -9.62 17.53
CA LYS A 281 25.51 -8.42 17.47
C LYS A 281 24.76 -7.07 17.43
N LEU A 282 23.66 -6.94 18.19
CA LEU A 282 22.89 -5.71 18.25
C LEU A 282 23.70 -4.58 18.92
N LYS A 283 23.42 -3.34 18.51
CA LYS A 283 24.02 -2.11 19.05
C LYS A 283 23.02 -1.42 19.96
N ARG A 284 23.51 -0.97 21.12
CA ARG A 284 22.73 -0.19 22.09
C ARG A 284 22.72 1.27 21.67
N ILE A 285 21.53 1.82 21.43
CA ILE A 285 21.34 3.19 20.98
C ILE A 285 20.43 3.94 21.93
N LEU A 286 20.81 5.18 22.23
CA LEU A 286 19.98 6.16 22.89
C LEU A 286 19.61 7.25 21.87
N PHE A 287 18.34 7.29 21.50
CA PHE A 287 17.79 8.46 20.81
C PHE A 287 17.66 9.60 21.81
N ASP A 288 18.23 10.74 21.45
CA ASP A 288 18.24 11.97 22.23
C ASP A 288 17.57 13.06 21.41
N ILE A 289 16.32 13.38 21.75
CA ILE A 289 15.41 14.11 20.88
C ILE A 289 15.04 15.45 21.52
N ASP A 290 15.31 16.53 20.80
CA ASP A 290 14.77 17.85 21.10
C ASP A 290 13.42 18.03 20.41
N ALA A 291 12.39 18.40 21.18
CA ALA A 291 11.06 18.65 20.66
C ALA A 291 10.53 20.01 21.12
N ASP A 292 10.40 20.94 20.17
CA ASP A 292 9.75 22.22 20.38
C ASP A 292 8.29 22.17 19.88
N PRO A 293 7.29 22.27 20.78
CA PRO A 293 5.89 22.24 20.38
C PRO A 293 5.42 23.50 19.65
N GLN A 294 6.24 24.56 19.58
CA GLN A 294 5.90 25.80 18.87
C GLN A 294 6.14 25.70 17.36
N ILE A 295 6.77 24.62 16.89
CA ILE A 295 7.04 24.40 15.47
C ILE A 295 5.72 24.22 14.71
N ASP A 296 5.59 24.92 13.59
CA ASP A 296 4.39 24.93 12.78
C ASP A 296 4.20 23.61 12.02
N GLY A 297 3.02 22.99 12.15
CA GLY A 297 2.68 21.77 11.39
C GLY A 297 3.25 20.48 11.96
N ILE A 298 3.66 20.46 13.22
CA ILE A 298 3.99 19.20 13.91
C ILE A 298 2.76 18.34 14.12
N LYS A 299 2.98 17.04 14.17
CA LYS A 299 1.97 16.09 14.65
C LYS A 299 1.85 16.15 16.17
N PRO A 300 0.72 15.69 16.72
CA PRO A 300 0.56 15.66 18.16
C PRO A 300 1.64 14.83 18.84
N PHE A 301 2.19 15.38 19.91
CA PHE A 301 3.07 14.69 20.84
C PHE A 301 2.89 15.31 22.22
N GLY A 302 2.90 14.50 23.26
CA GLY A 302 2.49 14.95 24.58
C GLY A 302 3.08 14.14 25.71
N ASN A 303 3.20 14.78 26.87
CA ASN A 303 3.51 14.09 28.12
C ASN A 303 2.26 13.34 28.58
N ILE A 304 2.35 12.02 28.61
CA ILE A 304 1.24 11.13 28.91
C ILE A 304 1.36 10.49 30.29
N ALA A 305 2.29 10.93 31.14
CA ALA A 305 2.52 10.33 32.46
C ALA A 305 1.25 10.21 33.33
N GLN A 306 0.33 11.17 33.22
CA GLN A 306 -0.95 11.15 33.95
C GLN A 306 -1.96 10.10 33.43
N PHE A 307 -1.79 9.64 32.21
CA PHE A 307 -2.69 8.69 31.53
C PHE A 307 -2.03 7.34 31.28
N SER A 308 -0.70 7.25 31.42
CA SER A 308 0.06 6.03 31.22
C SER A 308 -0.22 5.01 32.33
N ALA A 309 -0.19 3.73 31.98
CA ALA A 309 -0.17 2.64 32.95
C ALA A 309 1.12 2.64 33.81
N PHE A 310 2.14 3.38 33.39
CA PHE A 310 3.42 3.54 34.09
C PHE A 310 3.68 5.03 34.41
N PRO A 311 2.98 5.62 35.39
CA PRO A 311 3.03 7.06 35.65
C PRO A 311 4.42 7.57 36.08
N ASN A 312 5.29 6.69 36.57
CA ASN A 312 6.64 7.02 37.03
C ASN A 312 7.66 7.14 35.88
N GLU A 313 7.30 6.79 34.64
CA GLU A 313 8.24 6.83 33.51
C GLU A 313 8.41 8.22 32.90
N GLU A 314 7.56 9.17 33.30
CA GLU A 314 7.50 10.52 32.71
C GLU A 314 7.44 10.45 31.17
N GLU A 315 6.56 9.56 30.68
CA GLU A 315 6.49 9.18 29.28
C GLU A 315 6.00 10.34 28.40
N VAL A 316 6.69 10.55 27.29
CA VAL A 316 6.28 11.43 26.20
C VAL A 316 6.07 10.60 24.94
N LEU A 317 4.87 10.69 24.37
CA LEU A 317 4.45 9.89 23.23
C LEU A 317 4.33 10.76 21.99
N PHE A 318 4.89 10.32 20.86
CA PHE A 318 4.72 10.97 19.56
C PHE A 318 3.81 10.15 18.66
N MET A 319 2.93 10.83 17.91
CA MET A 319 2.13 10.18 16.87
C MET A 319 3.01 9.52 15.79
N PRO A 320 2.52 8.47 15.12
CA PRO A 320 3.23 7.85 14.02
C PRO A 320 3.50 8.84 12.89
N ARG A 321 4.58 8.58 12.15
CA ARG A 321 5.02 9.38 11.02
C ARG A 321 5.44 10.81 11.42
N SER A 322 5.82 11.02 12.69
CA SER A 322 6.48 12.25 13.13
C SER A 322 7.86 12.34 12.47
N ILE A 323 8.23 13.55 12.07
CA ILE A 323 9.46 13.81 11.29
C ILE A 323 10.50 14.41 12.22
N PHE A 324 11.73 13.92 12.10
CA PHE A 324 12.86 14.38 12.88
C PHE A 324 14.05 14.63 11.98
N GLN A 325 14.82 15.70 12.21
CA GLN A 325 16.13 15.85 11.59
C GLN A 325 17.15 15.04 12.38
N LEU A 326 17.96 14.25 11.68
CA LEU A 326 19.10 13.55 12.27
C LEU A 326 20.31 14.49 12.29
N VAL A 327 20.77 14.87 13.48
CA VAL A 327 21.79 15.93 13.66
C VAL A 327 23.19 15.35 13.76
N ASP A 328 23.38 14.35 14.61
CA ASP A 328 24.68 13.76 14.90
C ASP A 328 24.52 12.35 15.49
N ILE A 329 25.56 11.53 15.35
CA ILE A 329 25.66 10.24 16.04
C ILE A 329 27.02 10.15 16.70
N SER A 330 27.04 10.11 18.03
CA SER A 330 28.25 9.96 18.83
C SER A 330 28.23 8.62 19.59
N TYR A 331 29.37 8.24 20.18
CA TYR A 331 29.49 7.04 20.98
C TYR A 331 29.98 7.38 22.39
N ASP A 332 29.22 6.97 23.39
CA ASP A 332 29.58 7.10 24.80
C ASP A 332 30.30 5.83 25.27
N HIS A 333 31.59 5.97 25.52
CA HIS A 333 32.45 4.89 26.00
C HIS A 333 32.13 4.44 27.44
N ASN A 334 31.59 5.32 28.28
CA ASN A 334 31.31 5.01 29.68
C ASN A 334 30.08 4.10 29.79
N GLU A 335 29.03 4.44 29.05
CA GLU A 335 27.78 3.69 29.04
C GLU A 335 27.75 2.58 27.98
N ASN A 336 28.74 2.55 27.07
CA ASN A 336 28.81 1.66 25.91
C ASN A 336 27.51 1.73 25.08
N ILE A 337 27.17 2.94 24.65
CA ILE A 337 25.97 3.24 23.85
C ILE A 337 26.31 4.23 22.73
N PHE A 338 25.62 4.11 21.59
CA PHE A 338 25.59 5.18 20.59
C PHE A 338 24.49 6.18 20.95
N ILE A 339 24.78 7.47 20.88
CA ILE A 339 23.82 8.54 21.10
C ILE A 339 23.45 9.12 19.74
N VAL A 340 22.17 9.03 19.40
CA VAL A 340 21.62 9.54 18.14
C VAL A 340 20.86 10.82 18.45
N ARG A 341 21.42 11.96 18.02
CA ARG A 341 20.85 13.28 18.29
C ARG A 341 19.87 13.67 17.20
N MET A 342 18.64 14.01 17.60
CA MET A 342 17.55 14.34 16.67
C MET A 342 16.78 15.58 17.13
N ILE A 343 16.17 16.27 16.18
CA ILE A 343 15.30 17.43 16.43
C ILE A 343 13.95 17.19 15.76
N LEU A 344 12.84 17.35 16.48
CA LEU A 344 11.50 17.27 15.91
C LEU A 344 11.28 18.38 14.86
N CYS A 345 10.71 18.03 13.73
CA CYS A 345 10.40 18.97 12.65
C CYS A 345 8.89 18.98 12.34
N GLY A 346 8.40 20.12 11.86
CA GLY A 346 7.02 20.27 11.40
C GLY A 346 6.84 19.91 9.93
N ASP A 347 5.63 19.49 9.56
CA ASP A 347 5.30 19.12 8.18
C ASP A 347 5.19 20.37 7.26
N LYS A 348 4.97 21.58 7.82
CA LYS A 348 4.74 22.83 7.07
C LYS A 348 6.01 23.52 6.58
N GLN A 349 7.15 23.35 7.26
CA GLN A 349 8.42 23.97 6.85
C GLN A 349 9.01 23.29 5.60
N ASN A 350 8.40 22.19 5.19
CA ASN A 350 8.84 21.36 4.10
C ASN A 350 7.83 21.41 2.96
N HIS A 351 8.30 21.25 1.72
CA HIS A 351 7.50 21.27 0.49
C HIS A 351 6.43 20.14 0.38
N PHE A 352 6.19 19.41 1.47
CA PHE A 352 5.27 18.30 1.65
C PHE A 352 3.81 18.70 1.40
N LYS A 353 3.46 19.95 1.70
CA LYS A 353 2.07 20.42 1.75
C LYS A 353 1.37 20.33 0.39
N ALA A 354 1.99 20.78 -0.71
CA ALA A 354 1.29 20.91 -1.99
C ALA A 354 0.90 19.56 -2.63
N ILE A 355 1.83 18.61 -2.72
CA ILE A 355 1.57 17.28 -3.30
C ILE A 355 0.67 16.46 -2.37
N TYR A 356 0.91 16.51 -1.05
CA TYR A 356 0.05 15.85 -0.08
C TYR A 356 -1.38 16.40 -0.14
N GLU A 357 -1.56 17.72 -0.17
CA GLU A 357 -2.89 18.34 -0.26
C GLU A 357 -3.56 18.04 -1.60
N GLN A 358 -2.82 18.05 -2.70
CA GLN A 358 -3.35 17.67 -4.01
C GLN A 358 -3.82 16.21 -3.99
N ASN A 359 -2.98 15.26 -3.57
CA ASN A 359 -3.33 13.85 -3.47
C ASN A 359 -4.51 13.62 -2.51
N ARG A 360 -4.48 14.29 -1.35
CA ARG A 360 -5.56 14.28 -0.38
C ARG A 360 -6.88 14.74 -0.99
N ASN A 361 -6.86 15.81 -1.78
CA ASN A 361 -8.04 16.32 -2.47
C ASN A 361 -8.53 15.36 -3.57
N ASP A 362 -7.59 14.79 -4.34
CA ASP A 362 -7.87 13.86 -5.43
C ASP A 362 -8.52 12.56 -4.92
N TYR A 363 -8.25 12.14 -3.68
CA TYR A 363 -8.75 10.89 -3.11
C TYR A 363 -10.07 11.05 -2.33
N GLY A 364 -10.67 12.25 -2.33
CA GLY A 364 -11.93 12.58 -1.66
C GLY A 364 -11.77 13.19 -0.26
N GLY A 365 -10.53 13.42 0.18
CA GLY A 365 -10.18 13.87 1.52
C GLY A 365 -10.10 15.39 1.71
N ARG A 366 -11.02 16.20 1.13
CA ARG A 366 -11.00 17.67 1.31
C ARG A 366 -10.90 18.04 2.80
N GLN A 367 -10.19 19.13 3.12
CA GLN A 367 -9.99 19.57 4.51
C GLN A 367 -11.34 19.64 5.24
N HIS A 368 -11.47 18.88 6.33
CA HIS A 368 -12.64 18.77 7.21
C HIS A 368 -13.79 17.85 6.79
N ASN A 369 -13.71 17.14 5.67
CA ASN A 369 -14.73 16.16 5.32
C ASN A 369 -14.50 14.82 6.05
N GLU A 370 -15.60 14.23 6.54
CA GLU A 370 -15.63 12.84 7.01
C GLU A 370 -15.26 11.90 5.85
N THR A 371 -14.44 10.89 6.15
CA THR A 371 -14.02 9.87 5.18
C THR A 371 -14.75 8.56 5.42
N ASN A 372 -14.69 7.69 4.43
CA ASN A 372 -15.34 6.39 4.42
C ASN A 372 -14.44 5.32 3.80
N LEU A 373 -14.93 4.09 3.74
CA LEU A 373 -14.21 2.94 3.18
C LEU A 373 -13.82 3.16 1.72
N MET A 374 -14.68 3.80 0.93
CA MET A 374 -14.34 4.18 -0.45
C MET A 374 -13.11 5.10 -0.50
N THR A 375 -13.00 6.07 0.41
CA THR A 375 -11.84 6.97 0.46
C THR A 375 -10.55 6.21 0.80
N LEU A 376 -10.62 5.21 1.69
CA LEU A 376 -9.49 4.33 1.98
C LEU A 376 -9.11 3.47 0.77
N GLY A 377 -10.09 2.86 0.09
CA GLY A 377 -9.89 2.12 -1.15
C GLY A 377 -9.19 2.96 -2.23
N ASN A 378 -9.58 4.24 -2.39
CA ASN A 378 -8.95 5.15 -3.34
C ASN A 378 -7.44 5.34 -3.08
N VAL A 379 -7.04 5.47 -1.81
CA VAL A 379 -5.63 5.61 -1.42
C VAL A 379 -4.86 4.32 -1.72
N LEU A 380 -5.44 3.16 -1.40
CA LEU A 380 -4.82 1.84 -1.59
C LEU A 380 -4.63 1.51 -3.07
N GLN A 381 -5.63 1.81 -3.89
CA GLN A 381 -5.55 1.65 -5.34
C GLN A 381 -4.38 2.47 -5.91
N ARG A 382 -4.15 3.69 -5.40
CA ARG A 382 -3.02 4.54 -5.82
C ARG A 382 -1.66 4.05 -5.36
N MET A 383 -1.62 3.27 -4.28
CA MET A 383 -0.41 2.58 -3.84
C MET A 383 -0.13 1.30 -4.66
N GLY A 384 -1.05 0.87 -5.52
CA GLY A 384 -0.99 -0.42 -6.22
C GLY A 384 -1.47 -1.61 -5.36
N LYS A 385 -2.08 -1.37 -4.20
CA LYS A 385 -2.67 -2.41 -3.33
C LYS A 385 -4.10 -2.73 -3.78
N PHE A 386 -4.24 -3.37 -4.94
CA PHE A 386 -5.53 -3.56 -5.61
C PHE A 386 -6.49 -4.49 -4.85
N ASP A 387 -6.00 -5.59 -4.28
CA ASP A 387 -6.85 -6.53 -3.53
C ASP A 387 -7.45 -5.89 -2.28
N ASP A 388 -6.63 -5.18 -1.49
CA ASP A 388 -7.10 -4.45 -0.31
C ASP A 388 -8.13 -3.38 -0.70
N ALA A 389 -7.88 -2.65 -1.80
CA ALA A 389 -8.78 -1.61 -2.28
C ALA A 389 -10.17 -2.17 -2.68
N GLU A 390 -10.19 -3.30 -3.41
CA GLU A 390 -11.41 -3.97 -3.85
C GLU A 390 -12.22 -4.46 -2.66
N MET A 391 -11.56 -5.07 -1.67
CA MET A 391 -12.19 -5.50 -0.42
C MET A 391 -12.94 -4.36 0.26
N PHE A 392 -12.31 -3.19 0.42
CA PHE A 392 -12.96 -2.03 1.05
C PHE A 392 -14.10 -1.44 0.21
N TYR A 393 -14.04 -1.49 -1.12
CA TYR A 393 -15.18 -1.08 -1.96
C TYR A 393 -16.39 -2.01 -1.82
N HIS A 394 -16.17 -3.32 -1.75
CA HIS A 394 -17.23 -4.28 -1.47
C HIS A 394 -17.81 -4.12 -0.07
N GLN A 395 -16.97 -3.92 0.93
CA GLN A 395 -17.43 -3.62 2.29
C GLN A 395 -18.28 -2.35 2.34
N GLN A 396 -17.90 -1.30 1.61
CA GLN A 396 -18.69 -0.07 1.49
C GLN A 396 -20.07 -0.31 0.85
N LEU A 397 -20.15 -1.16 -0.17
CA LEU A 397 -21.42 -1.51 -0.82
C LEU A 397 -22.34 -2.28 0.13
N ASN A 398 -21.79 -3.23 0.88
CA ASN A 398 -22.57 -3.99 1.87
C ASN A 398 -23.15 -3.05 2.94
N GLU A 399 -22.38 -2.05 3.40
CA GLU A 399 -22.89 -1.03 4.34
C GLU A 399 -24.04 -0.20 3.75
N LEU A 400 -24.00 0.10 2.45
CA LEU A 400 -25.07 0.84 1.77
C LEU A 400 -26.35 0.03 1.63
N ASP A 401 -26.23 -1.27 1.31
CA ASP A 401 -27.37 -2.17 1.17
C ASP A 401 -28.12 -2.36 2.49
N HIS A 402 -27.41 -2.39 3.62
CA HIS A 402 -28.02 -2.54 4.96
C HIS A 402 -28.74 -1.29 5.47
N ILE A 403 -28.39 -0.08 5.02
CA ILE A 403 -28.90 1.18 5.60
C ILE A 403 -30.24 1.63 4.96
N ASN A 404 -30.76 0.94 3.94
CA ASN A 404 -32.02 1.31 3.23
C ASN A 404 -32.02 2.77 2.74
N ASN A 405 -30.82 3.34 2.58
CA ASN A 405 -30.58 4.71 2.14
C ASN A 405 -29.57 4.59 0.99
N SER A 406 -30.08 4.27 -0.20
CA SER A 406 -29.26 4.10 -1.38
C SER A 406 -28.73 5.45 -1.83
N ASP A 407 -27.59 5.86 -1.27
CA ASP A 407 -26.77 6.90 -1.88
C ASP A 407 -26.29 6.38 -3.23
N ASN A 408 -27.12 6.58 -4.24
CA ASN A 408 -26.87 6.15 -5.61
C ASN A 408 -25.53 6.69 -6.13
N ARG A 409 -25.06 7.84 -5.62
CA ARG A 409 -23.76 8.40 -6.01
C ARG A 409 -22.61 7.59 -5.41
N LEU A 410 -22.69 7.25 -4.12
CA LEU A 410 -21.64 6.43 -3.48
C LEU A 410 -21.61 5.01 -4.04
N MET A 411 -22.78 4.42 -4.32
CA MET A 411 -22.90 3.12 -4.97
C MET A 411 -22.30 3.13 -6.38
N SER A 412 -22.65 4.13 -7.20
CA SER A 412 -22.07 4.30 -8.53
C SER A 412 -20.54 4.44 -8.48
N ALA A 413 -20.02 5.23 -7.53
CA ALA A 413 -18.59 5.40 -7.34
C ALA A 413 -17.87 4.09 -6.95
N CYS A 414 -18.46 3.28 -6.07
CA CYS A 414 -17.92 1.97 -5.73
C CYS A 414 -17.92 1.02 -6.93
N TYR A 415 -19.01 0.96 -7.70
CA TYR A 415 -19.06 0.16 -8.93
C TYR A 415 -18.01 0.59 -9.95
N PHE A 416 -17.85 1.90 -10.16
CA PHE A 416 -16.81 2.43 -11.03
C PHE A 416 -15.42 2.00 -10.58
N ASN A 417 -15.11 2.16 -9.29
CA ASN A 417 -13.78 1.84 -8.76
C ASN A 417 -13.47 0.34 -8.73
N ILE A 418 -14.46 -0.53 -8.48
CA ILE A 418 -14.31 -1.99 -8.64
C ILE A 418 -14.04 -2.33 -10.11
N GLY A 419 -14.75 -1.67 -11.03
CA GLY A 419 -14.48 -1.77 -12.47
C GLY A 419 -13.03 -1.39 -12.82
N GLU A 420 -12.50 -0.32 -12.22
CA GLU A 420 -11.10 0.09 -12.38
C GLU A 420 -10.14 -0.99 -11.90
N ILE A 421 -10.34 -1.55 -10.70
CA ILE A 421 -9.46 -2.60 -10.16
C ILE A 421 -9.47 -3.85 -11.06
N LEU A 422 -10.65 -4.33 -11.45
CA LEU A 422 -10.75 -5.50 -12.31
C LEU A 422 -10.08 -5.27 -13.67
N ARG A 423 -10.14 -4.04 -14.20
CA ARG A 423 -9.40 -3.66 -15.40
C ARG A 423 -7.89 -3.74 -15.19
N GLU A 424 -7.37 -3.21 -14.08
CA GLU A 424 -5.94 -3.27 -13.74
C GLU A 424 -5.47 -4.73 -13.54
N LYS A 425 -6.35 -5.62 -13.06
CA LYS A 425 -6.10 -7.07 -12.97
C LYS A 425 -6.22 -7.82 -14.32
N GLY A 426 -6.64 -7.16 -15.39
CA GLY A 426 -6.85 -7.77 -16.71
C GLY A 426 -8.20 -8.49 -16.88
N GLU A 427 -9.11 -8.39 -15.91
CA GLU A 427 -10.45 -9.00 -15.94
C GLU A 427 -11.46 -8.13 -16.69
N TYR A 428 -11.17 -7.85 -17.97
CA TYR A 428 -11.87 -6.88 -18.81
C TYR A 428 -13.39 -7.11 -18.93
N ASN A 429 -13.82 -8.38 -19.07
CA ASN A 429 -15.25 -8.71 -19.16
C ASN A 429 -16.01 -8.36 -17.87
N LYS A 430 -15.43 -8.67 -16.70
CA LYS A 430 -16.05 -8.32 -15.41
C LYS A 430 -16.03 -6.81 -15.19
N SER A 431 -14.92 -6.16 -15.52
CA SER A 431 -14.77 -4.70 -15.45
C SER A 431 -15.87 -3.97 -16.24
N MET A 432 -16.16 -4.43 -17.47
CA MET A 432 -17.24 -3.88 -18.30
C MET A 432 -18.60 -3.93 -17.61
N ILE A 433 -18.94 -5.03 -16.95
CA ILE A 433 -20.21 -5.19 -16.22
C ILE A 433 -20.32 -4.15 -15.10
N TRP A 434 -19.25 -3.93 -14.33
CA TRP A 434 -19.25 -2.95 -13.24
C TRP A 434 -19.33 -1.50 -13.74
N TYR A 435 -18.62 -1.16 -14.82
CA TYR A 435 -18.77 0.16 -15.45
C TYR A 435 -20.18 0.39 -15.98
N GLN A 436 -20.81 -0.63 -16.59
CA GLN A 436 -22.20 -0.53 -17.04
C GLN A 436 -23.16 -0.31 -15.86
N LYS A 437 -22.96 -0.99 -14.72
CA LYS A 437 -23.74 -0.74 -13.49
C LYS A 437 -23.60 0.70 -13.00
N SER A 438 -22.37 1.22 -12.92
CA SER A 438 -22.11 2.62 -12.55
C SER A 438 -22.76 3.59 -13.55
N LEU A 439 -22.53 3.41 -14.85
CA LEU A 439 -23.06 4.26 -15.91
C LEU A 439 -24.60 4.31 -15.89
N ASN A 440 -25.24 3.17 -15.67
CA ASN A 440 -26.71 3.08 -15.59
C ASN A 440 -27.29 3.89 -14.42
N ILE A 441 -26.58 3.99 -13.31
CA ILE A 441 -26.98 4.84 -12.18
C ILE A 441 -26.73 6.31 -12.53
N ASP A 442 -25.55 6.63 -13.03
CA ASP A 442 -25.16 8.00 -13.33
C ASP A 442 -26.05 8.65 -14.39
N ILE A 443 -26.37 7.95 -15.49
CA ILE A 443 -27.27 8.44 -16.54
C ILE A 443 -28.69 8.71 -15.99
N LYS A 444 -29.16 7.90 -15.02
CA LYS A 444 -30.50 8.08 -14.42
C LYS A 444 -30.55 9.20 -13.39
N THR A 445 -29.42 9.56 -12.78
CA THR A 445 -29.38 10.42 -11.58
C THR A 445 -28.64 11.74 -11.78
N LEU A 446 -27.86 11.88 -12.85
CA LEU A 446 -27.01 13.04 -13.12
C LEU A 446 -27.34 13.67 -14.49
N PRO A 447 -27.02 14.96 -14.69
CA PRO A 447 -27.09 15.58 -16.02
C PRO A 447 -26.23 14.85 -17.05
N ASN A 448 -26.62 14.88 -18.33
CA ASN A 448 -25.92 14.15 -19.41
C ASN A 448 -24.45 14.57 -19.63
N ASP A 449 -24.08 15.78 -19.22
CA ASP A 449 -22.73 16.34 -19.28
C ASP A 449 -21.98 16.22 -17.94
N HIS A 450 -22.50 15.43 -17.00
CA HIS A 450 -21.86 15.25 -15.71
C HIS A 450 -20.50 14.53 -15.87
N PRO A 451 -19.42 15.01 -15.22
CA PRO A 451 -18.08 14.44 -15.36
C PRO A 451 -17.95 12.94 -15.09
N ASN A 452 -18.77 12.40 -14.17
CA ASN A 452 -18.75 10.96 -13.86
C ASN A 452 -19.14 10.11 -15.07
N ILE A 453 -20.15 10.53 -15.85
CA ILE A 453 -20.56 9.86 -17.08
C ILE A 453 -19.39 9.84 -18.07
N GLY A 454 -18.72 10.98 -18.25
CA GLY A 454 -17.53 11.08 -19.10
C GLY A 454 -16.38 10.19 -18.62
N ASN A 455 -16.15 10.11 -17.30
CA ASN A 455 -15.14 9.22 -16.73
C ASN A 455 -15.47 7.74 -17.02
N THR A 456 -16.72 7.33 -16.86
CA THR A 456 -17.15 5.95 -17.11
C THR A 456 -17.05 5.58 -18.59
N TYR A 457 -17.43 6.47 -19.51
CA TYR A 457 -17.18 6.25 -20.94
C TYR A 457 -15.68 6.13 -21.26
N ASN A 458 -14.84 6.98 -20.67
CA ASN A 458 -13.40 6.85 -20.84
C ASN A 458 -12.91 5.48 -20.33
N SER A 459 -13.39 5.01 -19.19
CA SER A 459 -12.96 3.70 -18.65
C SER A 459 -13.48 2.52 -19.47
N ILE A 460 -14.69 2.60 -20.02
CA ILE A 460 -15.23 1.64 -21.00
C ILE A 460 -14.36 1.62 -22.26
N GLY A 461 -13.96 2.79 -22.76
CA GLY A 461 -13.05 2.89 -23.91
C GLY A 461 -11.72 2.18 -23.67
N ILE A 462 -11.16 2.26 -22.46
CA ILE A 462 -9.93 1.51 -22.12
C ILE A 462 -10.19 0.01 -22.16
N VAL A 463 -11.33 -0.46 -21.66
CA VAL A 463 -11.67 -1.89 -21.74
C VAL A 463 -11.80 -2.34 -23.20
N GLN A 464 -12.49 -1.57 -24.04
CA GLN A 464 -12.64 -1.85 -25.47
C GLN A 464 -11.28 -1.91 -26.17
N GLU A 465 -10.40 -0.94 -25.93
CA GLU A 465 -9.02 -0.92 -26.42
C GLU A 465 -8.26 -2.17 -26.01
N LYS A 466 -8.33 -2.58 -24.73
CA LYS A 466 -7.65 -3.76 -24.22
C LYS A 466 -8.18 -5.08 -24.78
N THR A 467 -9.44 -5.11 -25.19
CA THR A 467 -10.05 -6.25 -25.89
C THR A 467 -9.86 -6.21 -27.41
N GLY A 468 -9.20 -5.18 -27.95
CA GLY A 468 -8.89 -5.02 -29.38
C GLY A 468 -9.96 -4.32 -30.23
N ASP A 469 -11.03 -3.81 -29.61
CA ASP A 469 -12.08 -3.03 -30.28
C ASP A 469 -11.76 -1.54 -30.27
N TYR A 470 -10.76 -1.15 -31.06
CA TYR A 470 -10.21 0.20 -31.06
C TYR A 470 -11.16 1.26 -31.62
N GLU A 471 -12.04 0.90 -32.55
CA GLU A 471 -13.04 1.81 -33.12
C GLU A 471 -14.11 2.17 -32.08
N SER A 472 -14.68 1.18 -31.39
CA SER A 472 -15.61 1.47 -30.29
C SER A 472 -14.92 2.21 -29.14
N ALA A 473 -13.63 1.95 -28.90
CA ALA A 473 -12.86 2.71 -27.91
C ALA A 473 -12.76 4.20 -28.30
N LEU A 474 -12.47 4.51 -29.57
CA LEU A 474 -12.47 5.89 -30.08
C LEU A 474 -13.83 6.56 -29.93
N ASP A 475 -14.93 5.86 -30.21
CA ASP A 475 -16.29 6.36 -29.98
C ASP A 475 -16.52 6.71 -28.50
N SER A 476 -16.20 5.79 -27.59
CA SER A 476 -16.31 6.01 -26.15
C SER A 476 -15.44 7.18 -25.66
N TYR A 477 -14.19 7.26 -26.12
CA TYR A 477 -13.29 8.37 -25.79
C TYR A 477 -13.78 9.70 -26.36
N SER A 478 -14.41 9.71 -27.54
CA SER A 478 -14.97 10.92 -28.13
C SER A 478 -16.11 11.50 -27.29
N ILE A 479 -16.98 10.63 -26.74
CA ILE A 479 -18.05 11.02 -25.82
C ILE A 479 -17.45 11.62 -24.54
N ALA A 480 -16.46 10.93 -23.96
CA ALA A 480 -15.77 11.40 -22.76
C ALA A 480 -15.08 12.76 -22.97
N LEU A 481 -14.42 12.94 -24.13
CA LEU A 481 -13.76 14.19 -24.50
C LEU A 481 -14.75 15.33 -24.66
N LYS A 482 -15.91 15.09 -25.30
CA LYS A 482 -16.97 16.09 -25.46
C LYS A 482 -17.50 16.56 -24.11
N ILE A 483 -17.75 15.63 -23.18
CA ILE A 483 -18.16 15.95 -21.81
C ILE A 483 -17.06 16.74 -21.09
N ALA A 484 -15.80 16.30 -21.16
CA ALA A 484 -14.69 16.98 -20.51
C ALA A 484 -14.47 18.42 -21.02
N LEU A 485 -14.59 18.64 -22.33
CA LEU A 485 -14.50 19.96 -22.94
C LEU A 485 -15.63 20.87 -22.49
N HIS A 486 -16.86 20.37 -22.46
CA HIS A 486 -18.02 21.14 -22.02
C HIS A 486 -17.89 21.55 -20.54
N THR A 487 -17.50 20.61 -19.68
CA THR A 487 -17.58 20.81 -18.23
C THR A 487 -16.36 21.52 -17.65
N PHE A 488 -15.17 21.33 -18.24
CA PHE A 488 -13.92 21.86 -17.67
C PHE A 488 -13.15 22.81 -18.60
N GLY A 489 -13.48 22.85 -19.89
CA GLY A 489 -12.73 23.60 -20.89
C GLY A 489 -11.44 22.90 -21.34
N TRP A 490 -10.81 23.48 -22.35
CA TRP A 490 -9.72 22.87 -23.13
C TRP A 490 -8.44 22.61 -22.32
N ASP A 491 -8.10 23.51 -21.39
CA ASP A 491 -6.87 23.44 -20.59
C ASP A 491 -6.96 22.43 -19.43
N HIS A 492 -8.04 21.68 -19.26
CA HIS A 492 -8.20 20.82 -18.09
C HIS A 492 -7.53 19.44 -18.26
N THR A 493 -6.98 18.90 -17.17
CA THR A 493 -6.25 17.60 -17.19
C THR A 493 -7.11 16.40 -17.60
N ARG A 494 -8.44 16.50 -17.50
CA ARG A 494 -9.39 15.49 -18.02
C ARG A 494 -9.45 15.45 -19.55
N VAL A 495 -9.31 16.60 -20.23
CA VAL A 495 -9.18 16.67 -21.69
C VAL A 495 -7.89 15.96 -22.12
N ALA A 496 -6.79 16.23 -21.42
CA ALA A 496 -5.52 15.54 -21.65
C ALA A 496 -5.58 14.02 -21.41
N LEU A 497 -6.44 13.55 -20.50
CA LEU A 497 -6.65 12.10 -20.29
C LEU A 497 -7.32 11.48 -21.52
N CYS A 498 -8.42 12.06 -21.99
CA CYS A 498 -9.17 11.54 -23.14
C CYS A 498 -8.29 11.53 -24.41
N LEU A 499 -7.59 12.65 -24.69
CA LEU A 499 -6.67 12.74 -25.82
C LEU A 499 -5.54 11.71 -25.73
N ASN A 500 -4.97 11.50 -24.54
CA ASN A 500 -3.94 10.49 -24.36
C ASN A 500 -4.46 9.08 -24.71
N ASN A 501 -5.69 8.76 -24.33
CA ASN A 501 -6.26 7.44 -24.58
C ASN A 501 -6.66 7.26 -26.05
N MET A 502 -7.20 8.31 -26.68
CA MET A 502 -7.37 8.33 -28.14
C MET A 502 -6.05 8.11 -28.88
N GLY A 503 -4.96 8.72 -28.38
CA GLY A 503 -3.63 8.50 -28.94
C GLY A 503 -3.17 7.05 -28.88
N ASN A 504 -3.44 6.34 -27.77
CA ASN A 504 -3.17 4.91 -27.66
C ASN A 504 -3.99 4.09 -28.68
N ALA A 505 -5.29 4.40 -28.83
CA ALA A 505 -6.16 3.71 -29.79
C ALA A 505 -5.73 3.95 -31.24
N TYR A 506 -5.38 5.18 -31.60
CA TYR A 506 -4.81 5.49 -32.92
C TYR A 506 -3.48 4.76 -33.15
N GLN A 507 -2.62 4.69 -32.14
CA GLN A 507 -1.37 3.94 -32.24
C GLN A 507 -1.63 2.44 -32.50
N ALA A 508 -2.65 1.86 -31.86
CA ALA A 508 -3.01 0.46 -32.06
C ALA A 508 -3.63 0.18 -33.45
N LEU A 509 -4.20 1.21 -34.09
CA LEU A 509 -4.66 1.20 -35.47
C LEU A 509 -3.57 1.59 -36.49
N ASP A 510 -2.31 1.69 -36.07
CA ASP A 510 -1.17 2.16 -36.88
C ASP A 510 -1.29 3.60 -37.43
N ASN A 511 -2.19 4.40 -36.88
CA ASN A 511 -2.39 5.82 -37.19
C ASN A 511 -1.44 6.70 -36.36
N TYR A 512 -0.14 6.62 -36.67
CA TYR A 512 0.92 7.20 -35.83
C TYR A 512 0.95 8.73 -35.77
N LEU A 513 0.46 9.43 -36.81
CA LEU A 513 0.43 10.90 -36.83
C LEU A 513 -0.63 11.45 -35.87
N GLU A 514 -1.83 10.90 -35.95
CA GLU A 514 -2.96 11.21 -35.07
C GLU A 514 -2.61 10.86 -33.62
N ALA A 515 -1.95 9.72 -33.40
CA ALA A 515 -1.46 9.34 -32.08
C ALA A 515 -0.49 10.37 -31.49
N LEU A 516 0.50 10.80 -32.29
CA LEU A 516 1.50 11.77 -31.86
C LEU A 516 0.89 13.13 -31.53
N ASP A 517 -0.05 13.62 -32.35
CA ASP A 517 -0.75 14.88 -32.12
C ASP A 517 -1.57 14.83 -30.82
N CYS A 518 -2.32 13.75 -30.63
CA CYS A 518 -3.09 13.52 -29.41
C CYS A 518 -2.20 13.53 -28.15
N HIS A 519 -1.09 12.78 -28.16
CA HIS A 519 -0.17 12.71 -27.02
C HIS A 519 0.55 14.03 -26.75
N ARG A 520 0.93 14.79 -27.79
CA ARG A 520 1.59 16.10 -27.64
C ARG A 520 0.66 17.14 -27.02
N ILE A 521 -0.59 17.20 -27.47
CA ILE A 521 -1.60 18.10 -26.88
C ILE A 521 -1.86 17.72 -25.42
N ALA A 522 -2.01 16.42 -25.13
CA ALA A 522 -2.17 15.95 -23.76
C ALA A 522 -0.97 16.32 -22.85
N LEU A 523 0.27 16.18 -23.35
CA LEU A 523 1.47 16.58 -22.62
C LEU A 523 1.50 18.09 -22.36
N MET A 524 1.15 18.90 -23.36
CA MET A 524 1.10 20.36 -23.22
C MET A 524 0.13 20.80 -22.11
N ILE A 525 -1.09 20.26 -22.11
CA ILE A 525 -2.09 20.54 -21.08
C ILE A 525 -1.59 20.09 -19.70
N ARG A 526 -1.01 18.88 -19.59
CA ARG A 526 -0.48 18.37 -18.31
C ARG A 526 0.66 19.23 -17.79
N LYS A 527 1.61 19.66 -18.63
CA LYS A 527 2.72 20.55 -18.24
C LYS A 527 2.25 21.89 -17.69
N LYS A 528 1.15 22.43 -18.22
CA LYS A 528 0.56 23.69 -17.76
C LYS A 528 -0.09 23.58 -16.37
N ASN A 529 -0.64 22.41 -16.02
CA ASN A 529 -1.52 22.24 -14.86
C ASN A 529 -0.98 21.33 -13.75
N LEU A 530 0.06 20.54 -14.00
CA LEU A 530 0.61 19.58 -13.05
C LEU A 530 2.05 19.95 -12.63
N PRO A 531 2.47 19.60 -11.40
CA PRO A 531 3.87 19.68 -11.00
C PRO A 531 4.80 18.91 -11.97
N SER A 532 6.02 19.38 -12.14
CA SER A 532 7.00 18.82 -13.12
C SER A 532 7.39 17.37 -12.87
N ASN A 533 7.19 16.87 -11.64
CA ASN A 533 7.45 15.50 -11.23
C ASN A 533 6.17 14.62 -11.21
N HIS A 534 5.01 15.11 -11.65
CA HIS A 534 3.77 14.33 -11.56
C HIS A 534 3.81 13.10 -12.51
N HIS A 535 3.52 11.89 -12.01
CA HIS A 535 3.59 10.63 -12.78
C HIS A 535 2.83 10.65 -14.14
N ARG A 536 1.68 11.35 -14.23
CA ARG A 536 0.98 11.57 -15.52
C ARG A 536 1.81 12.25 -16.61
N LEU A 537 2.83 13.05 -16.26
CA LEU A 537 3.80 13.58 -17.23
C LEU A 537 4.69 12.44 -17.76
N ALA A 538 5.16 11.54 -16.90
CA ALA A 538 5.90 10.35 -17.32
C ALA A 538 5.10 9.50 -18.30
N ALA A 539 3.81 9.25 -18.00
CA ALA A 539 2.94 8.49 -18.88
C ALA A 539 2.84 9.12 -20.29
N SER A 540 2.70 10.45 -20.37
CA SER A 540 2.70 11.15 -21.66
C SER A 540 4.03 11.04 -22.40
N HIS A 541 5.16 11.19 -21.69
CA HIS A 541 6.48 11.02 -22.28
C HIS A 541 6.71 9.59 -22.78
N ASN A 542 6.33 8.58 -21.99
CA ASN A 542 6.39 7.18 -22.37
C ASN A 542 5.57 6.89 -23.64
N ASN A 543 4.34 7.39 -23.72
CA ASN A 543 3.49 7.14 -24.90
C ASN A 543 4.07 7.78 -26.17
N ILE A 544 4.61 9.00 -26.08
CA ILE A 544 5.32 9.63 -27.20
C ILE A 544 6.56 8.81 -27.60
N ALA A 545 7.31 8.29 -26.62
CA ALA A 545 8.46 7.42 -26.88
C ALA A 545 8.05 6.14 -27.61
N VAL A 546 6.94 5.51 -27.21
CA VAL A 546 6.41 4.31 -27.88
C VAL A 546 6.07 4.61 -29.34
N VAL A 547 5.41 5.75 -29.63
CA VAL A 547 5.13 6.14 -31.03
C VAL A 547 6.44 6.32 -31.81
N TYR A 548 7.41 7.04 -31.26
CA TYR A 548 8.73 7.21 -31.92
C TYR A 548 9.46 5.90 -32.14
N HIS A 549 9.39 4.97 -31.18
CA HIS A 549 9.94 3.63 -31.31
C HIS A 549 9.29 2.87 -32.48
N ARG A 550 7.96 2.93 -32.61
CA ARG A 550 7.21 2.30 -33.72
C ARG A 550 7.57 2.87 -35.09
N VAL A 551 7.76 4.19 -35.20
CA VAL A 551 8.20 4.85 -36.43
C VAL A 551 9.73 4.87 -36.63
N ARG A 552 10.48 4.11 -35.81
CA ARG A 552 11.95 3.91 -35.91
C ARG A 552 12.80 5.17 -35.70
N HIS A 553 12.31 6.11 -34.91
CA HIS A 553 13.10 7.24 -34.38
C HIS A 553 13.63 6.90 -32.99
N PHE A 554 14.60 5.99 -32.92
CA PHE A 554 15.07 5.38 -31.67
C PHE A 554 15.73 6.38 -30.70
N ASP A 555 16.54 7.32 -31.20
CA ASP A 555 17.16 8.36 -30.36
C ASP A 555 16.10 9.18 -29.59
N LEU A 556 15.06 9.63 -30.31
CA LEU A 556 13.95 10.36 -29.71
C LEU A 556 13.16 9.48 -28.74
N ALA A 557 12.92 8.21 -29.07
CA ALA A 557 12.24 7.29 -28.16
C ALA A 557 13.02 7.16 -26.84
N TYR A 558 14.33 6.96 -26.90
CA TYR A 558 15.18 6.83 -25.72
C TYR A 558 15.16 8.10 -24.84
N GLU A 559 15.29 9.29 -25.45
CA GLU A 559 15.22 10.55 -24.71
C GLU A 559 13.90 10.70 -23.93
N TYR A 560 12.78 10.39 -24.58
CA TYR A 560 11.47 10.46 -23.93
C TYR A 560 11.27 9.38 -22.86
N TYR A 561 11.75 8.15 -23.06
CA TYR A 561 11.71 7.11 -22.02
C TYR A 561 12.53 7.49 -20.79
N LYS A 562 13.73 8.06 -20.99
CA LYS A 562 14.59 8.51 -19.89
C LYS A 562 13.90 9.58 -19.03
N VAL A 563 13.29 10.58 -19.68
CA VAL A 563 12.51 11.61 -18.98
C VAL A 563 11.35 10.99 -18.20
N ALA A 564 10.64 10.02 -18.79
CA ALA A 564 9.54 9.34 -18.11
C ALA A 564 10.02 8.56 -16.87
N LEU A 565 11.14 7.82 -16.99
CA LEU A 565 11.71 7.03 -15.90
C LEU A 565 12.13 7.92 -14.72
N ASP A 566 12.79 9.04 -15.00
CA ASP A 566 13.23 10.00 -13.98
C ASP A 566 12.05 10.63 -13.23
N ILE A 567 10.95 10.92 -13.93
CA ILE A 567 9.73 11.44 -13.30
C ILE A 567 9.08 10.37 -12.40
N ASN A 568 8.94 9.13 -12.89
CA ASN A 568 8.30 8.06 -12.11
C ASN A 568 9.10 7.67 -10.87
N ARG A 569 10.43 7.59 -10.97
CA ARG A 569 11.32 7.33 -9.82
C ARG A 569 11.17 8.37 -8.70
N LYS A 570 10.81 9.61 -9.04
CA LYS A 570 10.59 10.70 -8.08
C LYS A 570 9.17 10.75 -7.51
N SER A 571 8.18 10.10 -8.14
CA SER A 571 6.76 10.32 -7.82
C SER A 571 5.99 9.08 -7.39
N LEU A 572 6.52 7.89 -7.62
CA LEU A 572 5.88 6.63 -7.28
C LEU A 572 6.74 5.84 -6.28
N PRO A 573 6.13 4.97 -5.43
CA PRO A 573 6.90 4.11 -4.54
C PRO A 573 7.95 3.28 -5.28
N PRO A 574 9.05 2.89 -4.62
CA PRO A 574 9.98 1.94 -5.19
C PRO A 574 9.26 0.70 -5.71
N HIS A 575 9.70 0.19 -6.85
CA HIS A 575 9.13 -0.98 -7.54
C HIS A 575 7.74 -0.79 -8.17
N HIS A 576 7.08 0.37 -8.07
CA HIS A 576 5.74 0.57 -8.66
C HIS A 576 5.65 0.07 -10.14
N PRO A 577 4.56 -0.59 -10.56
CA PRO A 577 4.45 -1.21 -11.89
C PRO A 577 4.78 -0.28 -13.07
N ASP A 578 4.40 1.00 -12.98
CA ASP A 578 4.70 2.01 -14.00
C ASP A 578 6.20 2.29 -14.18
N ILE A 579 7.04 2.08 -13.15
CA ILE A 579 8.51 2.16 -13.30
C ILE A 579 8.97 0.98 -14.13
N SER A 580 8.55 -0.23 -13.77
CA SER A 580 8.89 -1.47 -14.48
C SER A 580 8.48 -1.42 -15.95
N LYS A 581 7.32 -0.85 -16.25
CA LYS A 581 6.82 -0.68 -17.63
C LYS A 581 7.76 0.17 -18.50
N ILE A 582 8.32 1.26 -17.96
CA ILE A 582 9.27 2.10 -18.72
C ILE A 582 10.59 1.37 -18.91
N VAL A 583 11.09 0.69 -17.87
CA VAL A 583 12.31 -0.13 -17.96
C VAL A 583 12.17 -1.21 -19.04
N ARG A 584 11.04 -1.92 -19.07
CA ARG A 584 10.70 -2.88 -20.14
C ARG A 584 10.78 -2.26 -21.53
N ASN A 585 10.17 -1.09 -21.71
CA ASN A 585 10.15 -0.40 -22.99
C ASN A 585 11.56 0.02 -23.46
N ILE A 586 12.44 0.42 -22.54
CA ILE A 586 13.85 0.71 -22.84
C ILE A 586 14.58 -0.59 -23.21
N GLY A 587 14.34 -1.68 -22.49
CA GLY A 587 14.90 -3.00 -22.83
C GLY A 587 14.50 -3.48 -24.21
N LEU A 588 13.22 -3.35 -24.57
CA LEU A 588 12.70 -3.64 -25.90
C LEU A 588 13.34 -2.75 -26.98
N LEU A 589 13.47 -1.44 -26.72
CA LEU A 589 14.15 -0.53 -27.64
C LEU A 589 15.58 -1.00 -27.95
N HIS A 590 16.37 -1.31 -26.92
CA HIS A 590 17.73 -1.82 -27.09
C HIS A 590 17.78 -3.18 -27.80
N GLU A 591 16.81 -4.06 -27.54
CA GLU A 591 16.70 -5.32 -28.27
C GLU A 591 16.49 -5.06 -29.77
N TYR A 592 15.59 -4.15 -30.15
CA TYR A 592 15.32 -3.80 -31.55
C TYR A 592 16.54 -3.18 -32.25
N GLU A 593 17.37 -2.43 -31.53
CA GLU A 593 18.63 -1.88 -32.04
C GLU A 593 19.76 -2.92 -32.15
N GLY A 594 19.57 -4.13 -31.61
CA GLY A 594 20.60 -5.16 -31.53
C GLY A 594 21.57 -5.01 -30.34
N ASN A 595 21.29 -4.08 -29.42
CA ASN A 595 22.06 -3.82 -28.20
C ASN A 595 21.70 -4.82 -27.08
N PHE A 596 21.89 -6.12 -27.35
CA PHE A 596 21.39 -7.21 -26.49
C PHE A 596 21.94 -7.18 -25.05
N SER A 597 23.18 -6.72 -24.84
CA SER A 597 23.75 -6.59 -23.50
C SER A 597 23.01 -5.57 -22.64
N GLN A 598 22.63 -4.43 -23.23
CA GLN A 598 21.88 -3.41 -22.51
C GLN A 598 20.42 -3.87 -22.30
N ALA A 599 19.80 -4.48 -23.29
CA ALA A 599 18.46 -5.06 -23.16
C ALA A 599 18.38 -6.06 -22.00
N LEU A 600 19.38 -6.92 -21.84
CA LEU A 600 19.45 -7.88 -20.73
C LEU A 600 19.51 -7.19 -19.35
N ILE A 601 20.27 -6.10 -19.23
CA ILE A 601 20.37 -5.32 -17.99
C ILE A 601 19.00 -4.74 -17.62
N GLU A 602 18.28 -4.15 -18.60
CA GLU A 602 16.96 -3.57 -18.36
C GLU A 602 15.92 -4.64 -17.97
N PHE A 603 15.87 -5.78 -18.67
CA PHE A 603 14.93 -6.86 -18.29
C PHE A 603 15.22 -7.45 -16.91
N GLN A 604 16.49 -7.53 -16.49
CA GLN A 604 16.85 -7.93 -15.13
C GLN A 604 16.41 -6.90 -14.08
N GLN A 605 16.52 -5.60 -14.40
CA GLN A 605 15.97 -4.54 -13.53
C GLN A 605 14.45 -4.62 -13.44
N GLU A 606 13.76 -4.87 -14.57
CA GLU A 606 12.31 -5.07 -14.59
C GLU A 606 11.90 -6.24 -13.68
N TYR A 607 12.56 -7.39 -13.83
CA TYR A 607 12.35 -8.58 -13.00
C TYR A 607 12.49 -8.25 -11.52
N TYR A 608 13.59 -7.57 -11.15
CA TYR A 608 13.84 -7.17 -9.77
C TYR A 608 12.72 -6.28 -9.21
N HIS A 609 12.15 -5.37 -10.00
CA HIS A 609 11.01 -4.57 -9.57
C HIS A 609 9.73 -5.37 -9.45
N ARG A 610 9.40 -6.21 -10.44
CA ARG A 610 8.14 -6.97 -10.46
C ARG A 610 8.08 -8.06 -9.39
N CYS A 611 9.20 -8.72 -9.07
CA CYS A 611 9.24 -9.74 -8.00
C CYS A 611 8.94 -9.20 -6.60
N GLN A 612 9.03 -7.88 -6.39
CA GLN A 612 8.65 -7.26 -5.10
C GLN A 612 7.14 -7.04 -4.97
N ILE A 613 6.40 -7.08 -6.09
CA ILE A 613 4.96 -6.81 -6.12
C ILE A 613 4.17 -8.09 -6.37
N TYR A 614 4.62 -8.90 -7.32
CA TYR A 614 3.90 -10.07 -7.79
C TYR A 614 4.56 -11.36 -7.32
N GLN A 615 3.76 -12.39 -7.09
CA GLN A 615 4.26 -13.73 -6.81
C GLN A 615 5.07 -14.26 -8.00
N SER A 616 6.04 -15.13 -7.72
CA SER A 616 6.94 -15.72 -8.73
C SER A 616 6.22 -16.40 -9.88
N ASN A 617 5.00 -16.92 -9.64
CA ASN A 617 4.23 -17.66 -10.63
C ASN A 617 3.22 -16.79 -11.40
N SER A 618 3.26 -15.46 -11.22
CA SER A 618 2.42 -14.56 -11.99
C SER A 618 2.83 -14.54 -13.46
N VAL A 619 1.86 -14.39 -14.36
CA VAL A 619 2.09 -14.33 -15.81
C VAL A 619 3.12 -13.26 -16.18
N ASP A 620 3.03 -12.08 -15.53
CA ASP A 620 3.98 -10.98 -15.69
C ASP A 620 5.45 -11.42 -15.42
N ILE A 621 5.70 -12.19 -14.36
CA ILE A 621 7.06 -12.64 -14.02
C ILE A 621 7.57 -13.67 -15.02
N LEU A 622 6.72 -14.62 -15.41
CA LEU A 622 7.07 -15.66 -16.37
C LEU A 622 7.41 -15.07 -17.75
N GLU A 623 6.68 -14.05 -18.20
CA GLU A 623 7.00 -13.33 -19.45
C GLU A 623 8.38 -12.66 -19.39
N ILE A 624 8.72 -12.04 -18.26
CA ILE A 624 10.03 -11.38 -18.09
C ILE A 624 11.16 -12.43 -18.06
N GLU A 625 10.96 -13.57 -17.39
CA GLU A 625 11.94 -14.67 -17.39
C GLU A 625 12.19 -15.20 -18.81
N GLN A 626 11.12 -15.36 -19.61
CA GLN A 626 11.22 -15.73 -21.02
C GLN A 626 11.98 -14.69 -21.83
N ASP A 627 11.73 -13.39 -21.61
CA ASP A 627 12.48 -12.32 -22.26
C ASP A 627 13.98 -12.35 -21.90
N ILE A 628 14.31 -12.55 -20.63
CA ILE A 628 15.69 -12.68 -20.16
C ILE A 628 16.38 -13.87 -20.82
N GLU A 629 15.74 -15.04 -20.86
CA GLU A 629 16.29 -16.24 -21.49
C GLU A 629 16.47 -16.04 -23.00
N ARG A 630 15.48 -15.46 -23.66
CA ARG A 630 15.51 -15.13 -25.09
C ARG A 630 16.68 -14.21 -25.44
N ILE A 631 16.95 -13.18 -24.64
CA ILE A 631 18.10 -12.28 -24.87
C ILE A 631 19.42 -12.97 -24.54
N ARG A 632 19.50 -13.78 -23.47
CA ARG A 632 20.71 -14.56 -23.14
C ARG A 632 21.14 -15.46 -24.30
N ASN A 633 20.17 -16.11 -24.96
CA ASN A 633 20.44 -16.95 -26.11
C ASN A 633 20.95 -16.18 -27.34
N LYS A 634 20.64 -14.87 -27.46
CA LYS A 634 21.18 -14.01 -28.53
C LYS A 634 22.60 -13.48 -28.24
N LEU A 635 23.07 -13.61 -27.01
CA LEU A 635 24.41 -13.20 -26.57
C LEU A 635 25.44 -14.36 -26.62
N LEU A 636 24.95 -15.60 -26.74
CA LEU A 636 25.74 -16.81 -26.98
C LEU A 636 26.00 -16.96 -28.49
#